data_AF-A0A4Q5SFX2-F1
#
_entry.id   AF-A0A4Q5SFX2-F1
#
_cell.length_a   1.000
_cell.length_b   1.000
_cell.length_c   1.000
_cell.angle_alpha   90.00
_cell.angle_beta   90.00
_cell.angle_gamma   90.00
#
_symmetry.space_group_name_H-M   'P 1'
#
loop_
_entity.id
_entity.type
_entity.pdbx_description
1 polymer ?
#
loop_
_entity_poly.entity_id
_entity_poly.type
_entity_poly.pdbx_seq_one_letter_code
_entity_poly.pdbx_strand_id
1 'polypeptide(L)'
;MPSTLVTAATSPRAHRIKNNLDTDNVLLGDYLDMPDFMVQSGKMIRLPNPSSASYAHQMLTLCLDSDINVVYPLNKDEALLLNEAILLFDEYGIEIKFTDEIQ
;
A
#
# COMPACT_ATOMS: atom_id res chain seq x y z
N MET A 1 6.92 -7.41 -14.04
CA MET A 1 6.60 -8.35 -12.95
C MET A 1 5.66 -7.62 -12.02
N PRO A 2 4.60 -8.28 -11.50
CA PRO A 2 3.73 -7.74 -10.46
C PRO A 2 4.48 -6.98 -9.35
N SER A 3 4.11 -5.72 -9.07
CA SER A 3 4.64 -4.94 -7.94
C SER A 3 3.73 -5.05 -6.72
N THR A 4 4.31 -5.37 -5.56
CA THR A 4 3.58 -5.49 -4.29
C THR A 4 3.79 -4.25 -3.43
N LEU A 5 2.71 -3.61 -2.99
CA LEU A 5 2.75 -2.49 -2.05
C LEU A 5 2.46 -2.96 -0.63
N VAL A 6 3.31 -2.58 0.32
CA VAL A 6 3.06 -2.71 1.76
C VAL A 6 2.96 -1.31 2.37
N THR A 7 1.83 -1.01 2.99
CA THR A 7 1.54 0.28 3.64
C THR A 7 2.21 0.40 5.02
N ALA A 8 1.98 1.51 5.73
CA ALA A 8 2.54 1.79 7.06
C ALA A 8 4.06 1.61 7.12
N ALA A 9 4.77 2.11 6.11
CA ALA A 9 6.20 1.88 5.93
C ALA A 9 7.08 2.44 7.06
N THR A 10 6.58 3.39 7.83
CA THR A 10 7.26 3.88 9.04
C THR A 10 7.20 2.89 10.21
N SER A 11 6.37 1.84 10.10
CA SER A 11 6.23 0.81 11.13
C SER A 11 7.23 -0.35 10.94
N PRO A 12 7.73 -0.97 12.04
CA PRO A 12 8.54 -2.19 11.94
C PRO A 12 7.82 -3.37 11.28
N ARG A 13 6.48 -3.35 11.23
CA ARG A 13 5.67 -4.44 10.64
C ARG A 13 5.74 -4.47 9.13
N ALA A 14 5.72 -3.30 8.49
CA ALA A 14 5.88 -3.22 7.04
C ALA A 14 7.18 -3.89 6.58
N HIS A 15 8.26 -3.70 7.35
CA HIS A 15 9.54 -4.37 7.11
C HIS A 15 9.49 -5.88 7.36
N ARG A 16 8.74 -6.35 8.35
CA ARG A 16 8.54 -7.79 8.59
C ARG A 16 7.79 -8.46 7.45
N ILE A 17 6.68 -7.87 7.00
CA ILE A 17 5.92 -8.36 5.86
C ILE A 17 6.82 -8.41 4.63
N LYS A 18 7.54 -7.32 4.34
CA LYS A 18 8.51 -7.28 3.23
C LYS A 18 9.54 -8.42 3.31
N ASN A 19 10.11 -8.68 4.48
CA ASN A 19 11.11 -9.75 4.65
C ASN A 19 10.53 -11.17 4.53
N ASN A 20 9.23 -11.33 4.79
CA ASN A 20 8.53 -12.61 4.66
C ASN A 20 7.98 -12.86 3.25
N LEU A 21 7.89 -11.81 2.42
CA LEU A 21 7.50 -11.95 1.03
C LEU A 21 8.68 -12.44 0.21
N ASP A 22 8.51 -13.57 -0.48
CA ASP A 22 9.50 -14.19 -1.37
C ASP A 22 9.57 -13.47 -2.74
N THR A 23 9.47 -12.13 -2.73
CA THR A 23 9.49 -11.29 -3.94
C THR A 23 10.43 -10.10 -3.76
N ASP A 24 11.24 -9.86 -4.78
CA ASP A 24 12.16 -8.71 -4.80
C ASP A 24 11.45 -7.40 -5.14
N ASN A 25 10.20 -7.45 -5.64
CA ASN A 25 9.43 -6.29 -6.09
C ASN A 25 8.43 -5.81 -5.03
N VAL A 26 8.93 -5.56 -3.81
CA VAL A 26 8.14 -4.97 -2.71
C VAL A 26 8.45 -3.47 -2.58
N LEU A 27 7.43 -2.67 -2.83
CA LEU A 27 7.39 -1.24 -2.58
C LEU A 27 6.79 -0.96 -1.19
N LEU A 28 7.41 -0.07 -0.43
CA LEU A 28 6.88 0.37 0.85
C LEU A 28 6.21 1.74 0.68
N GLY A 29 5.09 1.99 1.34
CA GLY A 29 4.45 3.30 1.34
C GLY A 29 3.91 3.72 2.70
N ASP A 30 3.86 5.03 2.93
CA ASP A 30 3.19 5.61 4.09
C ASP A 30 2.51 6.94 3.73
N TYR A 31 1.43 7.26 4.43
CA TYR A 31 0.75 8.56 4.31
C TYR A 31 1.36 9.61 5.24
N LEU A 32 2.06 9.17 6.29
CA LEU A 32 2.78 10.05 7.22
C LEU A 32 3.93 10.77 6.49
N ASP A 33 4.31 11.95 7.00
CA ASP A 33 5.44 12.67 6.43
C ASP A 33 6.72 11.85 6.56
N MET A 34 7.29 11.55 5.40
CA MET A 34 8.56 10.86 5.26
C MET A 34 9.61 11.83 4.72
N PRO A 35 10.90 11.68 5.09
CA PRO A 35 11.95 12.48 4.50
C PRO A 35 12.04 12.27 2.99
N ASP A 36 12.10 13.37 2.22
CA ASP A 36 12.10 13.33 0.74
C ASP A 36 13.18 12.43 0.14
N PHE A 37 14.34 12.30 0.80
CA PHE A 37 15.43 11.45 0.33
C PHE A 37 15.05 9.96 0.27
N MET A 38 14.11 9.50 1.10
CA MET A 38 13.64 8.10 1.08
C MET A 38 12.74 7.83 -0.12
N VAL A 39 11.92 8.81 -0.49
CA VAL A 39 11.05 8.78 -1.69
C VAL A 39 11.92 8.84 -2.94
N GLN A 40 12.90 9.75 -2.97
CA GLN A 40 13.82 9.91 -4.10
C GLN A 40 14.71 8.69 -4.35
N SER A 41 14.98 7.87 -3.33
CA SER A 41 15.70 6.60 -3.49
C SER A 41 14.88 5.54 -4.25
N GLY A 42 13.59 5.78 -4.55
CA GLY A 42 12.72 4.83 -5.26
C GLY A 42 12.33 3.59 -4.45
N LYS A 43 12.71 3.54 -3.16
CA LYS A 43 12.40 2.41 -2.27
C LYS A 43 11.07 2.57 -1.56
N MET A 44 10.54 3.80 -1.53
CA MET A 44 9.34 4.16 -0.80
C MET A 44 8.50 5.17 -1.58
N ILE A 45 7.19 5.12 -1.41
CA ILE A 45 6.25 6.08 -2.02
C ILE A 45 5.36 6.73 -0.97
N ARG A 46 4.90 7.95 -1.28
CA ARG A 46 3.92 8.65 -0.45
C ARG A 46 2.53 8.17 -0.81
N LEU A 47 1.77 7.75 0.21
CA LEU A 47 0.41 7.28 0.05
C LEU A 47 -0.61 8.41 0.29
N PRO A 48 -1.83 8.29 -0.26
CA PRO A 48 -2.93 9.17 0.09
C PRO A 48 -3.29 9.06 1.58
N ASN A 49 -3.82 10.14 2.16
CA ASN A 49 -4.26 10.14 3.54
C ASN A 49 -5.58 9.38 3.70
N PRO A 50 -5.69 8.39 4.60
CA PRO A 50 -6.94 7.64 4.84
C PRO A 50 -8.13 8.50 5.25
N SER A 51 -7.88 9.70 5.81
CA SER A 51 -8.93 10.68 6.14
C SER A 51 -9.55 11.35 4.90
N SER A 52 -9.01 11.13 3.70
CA SER A 52 -9.58 11.67 2.47
C SER A 52 -10.88 10.97 2.10
N ALA A 53 -11.94 11.73 1.81
CA ALA A 53 -13.20 11.19 1.30
C ALA A 53 -13.05 10.43 -0.03
N SER A 54 -11.97 10.67 -0.77
CA SER A 54 -11.65 10.01 -2.04
C SER A 54 -10.49 9.02 -1.93
N TYR A 55 -10.15 8.55 -0.72
CA TYR A 55 -8.98 7.71 -0.45
C TYR A 55 -8.91 6.49 -1.38
N ALA A 56 -9.99 5.72 -1.53
CA ALA A 56 -10.00 4.53 -2.38
C ALA A 56 -9.65 4.83 -3.85
N HIS A 57 -10.14 5.94 -4.39
CA HIS A 57 -9.86 6.34 -5.78
C HIS A 57 -8.43 6.86 -5.95
N GLN A 58 -7.92 7.61 -4.97
CA GLN A 58 -6.53 8.04 -4.96
C GLN A 58 -5.59 6.84 -4.88
N MET A 59 -5.92 5.86 -4.05
CA MET A 59 -5.13 4.64 -3.89
C MET A 59 -5.19 3.77 -5.15
N LEU A 60 -6.35 3.66 -5.80
CA LEU A 60 -6.48 2.98 -7.10
C LEU A 60 -5.58 3.63 -8.16
N THR A 61 -5.67 4.96 -8.29
CA THR A 61 -4.85 5.72 -9.26
C THR A 61 -3.36 5.49 -9.00
N LEU A 62 -2.94 5.56 -7.74
CA LEU A 62 -1.56 5.29 -7.33
C LEU A 62 -1.12 3.87 -7.72
N CYS A 63 -2.00 2.87 -7.54
CA CYS A 63 -1.68 1.50 -7.90
C CYS A 63 -1.50 1.34 -9.42
N LEU A 64 -2.37 1.96 -10.21
CA LEU A 64 -2.28 1.96 -11.67
C LEU A 64 -1.02 2.67 -12.17
N ASP A 65 -0.72 3.85 -11.64
CA ASP A 65 0.45 4.65 -12.04
C ASP A 65 1.78 3.94 -11.71
N SER A 66 1.77 3.09 -10.68
CA SER A 66 2.97 2.40 -10.18
C SER A 66 3.05 0.91 -10.55
N ASP A 67 2.16 0.42 -11.43
CA ASP A 67 2.07 -1.00 -11.82
C ASP A 67 1.92 -1.96 -10.60
N ILE A 68 1.24 -1.49 -9.55
CA ILE A 68 0.97 -2.28 -8.34
C ILE A 68 -0.27 -3.12 -8.58
N ASN A 69 -0.18 -4.40 -8.25
CA ASN A 69 -1.30 -5.34 -8.35
C ASN A 69 -1.53 -6.18 -7.10
N VAL A 70 -0.74 -5.97 -6.05
CA VAL A 70 -1.02 -6.52 -4.71
C VAL A 70 -0.79 -5.43 -3.67
N VAL A 71 -1.76 -5.23 -2.78
CA VAL A 71 -1.69 -4.26 -1.68
C VAL A 71 -1.89 -4.96 -0.34
N TYR A 72 -0.96 -4.72 0.58
CA TYR A 72 -1.05 -5.12 1.99
C TYR A 72 -1.30 -3.88 2.86
N PRO A 73 -2.58 -3.55 3.15
CA PRO A 73 -2.91 -2.53 4.14
C PRO A 73 -2.55 -3.02 5.54
N LEU A 74 -1.88 -2.18 6.33
CA LEU A 74 -1.44 -2.49 7.70
C LEU A 74 -2.06 -1.56 8.74
N ASN A 75 -2.59 -0.41 8.33
CA ASN A 75 -3.41 0.43 9.19
C ASN A 75 -4.88 0.01 9.07
N LYS A 76 -5.60 -0.03 10.19
CA LYS A 76 -7.00 -0.46 10.22
C LYS A 76 -7.93 0.42 9.40
N ASP A 77 -7.75 1.74 9.44
CA ASP A 77 -8.59 2.67 8.69
C ASP A 77 -8.43 2.45 7.17
N GLU A 78 -7.19 2.26 6.71
CA GLU A 78 -6.89 1.91 5.31
C GLU A 78 -7.52 0.58 4.92
N ALA A 79 -7.36 -0.45 5.77
CA ALA A 79 -7.90 -1.77 5.50
C ALA A 79 -9.43 -1.75 5.37
N LEU A 80 -10.13 -1.01 6.24
CA LEU A 80 -11.58 -0.86 6.16
C LEU A 80 -12.01 -0.19 4.85
N LEU A 81 -11.41 0.95 4.52
CA LEU A 81 -11.75 1.71 3.31
C LEU A 81 -11.45 0.92 2.03
N LEU A 82 -10.34 0.18 1.99
CA LEU A 82 -10.00 -0.68 0.85
C LEU A 82 -10.90 -1.91 0.76
N ASN A 83 -11.32 -2.49 1.89
CA ASN A 83 -12.26 -3.59 1.90
C ASN A 83 -13.64 -3.17 1.37
N GLU A 84 -14.11 -1.97 1.71
CA GLU A 84 -15.35 -1.41 1.15
C GLU A 84 -15.27 -1.22 -0.37
N ALA A 85 -14.07 -0.93 -0.88
CA ALA A 85 -13.80 -0.73 -2.30
C ALA A 85 -13.24 -1.98 -3.01
N ILE A 86 -13.24 -3.17 -2.40
CA ILE A 86 -12.49 -4.33 -2.92
C ILE A 86 -12.87 -4.71 -4.36
N LEU A 87 -14.15 -4.63 -4.71
CA LEU A 87 -14.63 -4.91 -6.06
C LEU A 87 -14.05 -3.95 -7.09
N LEU A 88 -13.92 -2.66 -6.73
CA LEU A 88 -13.32 -1.65 -7.60
C LEU A 88 -11.84 -1.98 -7.90
N PHE A 89 -11.09 -2.53 -6.96
CA PHE A 89 -9.70 -2.92 -7.19
C PHE A 89 -9.59 -4.21 -8.02
N ASP A 90 -10.47 -5.18 -7.75
CA ASP A 90 -10.52 -6.45 -8.48
C ASP A 90 -10.81 -6.25 -9.98
N GLU A 91 -11.66 -5.28 -10.34
CA GLU A 91 -11.93 -4.90 -11.74
C GLU A 91 -10.68 -4.49 -12.54
N TYR A 92 -9.65 -4.00 -11.85
CA TYR A 92 -8.37 -3.58 -12.46
C TYR A 92 -7.25 -4.60 -12.22
N GLY A 93 -7.56 -5.78 -11.67
CA GLY A 93 -6.58 -6.82 -11.38
C GLY A 93 -5.65 -6.50 -10.21
N ILE A 94 -6.11 -5.69 -9.25
CA ILE A 94 -5.36 -5.33 -8.05
C ILE A 94 -5.93 -6.11 -6.86
N GLU A 95 -5.12 -7.01 -6.30
CA GLU A 95 -5.49 -7.85 -5.16
C GLU A 95 -5.20 -7.13 -3.83
N ILE A 96 -6.19 -7.02 -2.95
CA ILE A 96 -5.98 -6.50 -1.59
C ILE A 96 -5.86 -7.69 -0.63
N LYS A 97 -4.71 -7.80 0.03
CA LYS A 97 -4.41 -8.89 0.98
C LYS A 97 -4.39 -8.40 2.42
N PHE A 98 -5.38 -8.84 3.18
CA PHE A 98 -5.47 -8.58 4.60
C PHE A 98 -4.61 -9.57 5.40
N THR A 99 -4.02 -9.10 6.49
CA THR A 99 -3.14 -9.89 7.38
C THR A 99 -3.48 -9.60 8.83
N ASP A 100 -3.15 -10.53 9.73
CA ASP A 100 -3.32 -10.35 11.18
C ASP A 100 -2.42 -9.24 11.77
N GLU A 101 -1.48 -8.69 10.99
CA GLU A 101 -0.62 -7.57 11.39
C GLU A 101 -1.31 -6.18 11.31
N ILE A 102 -2.57 -6.11 10.86
CA ILE A 102 -3.37 -4.87 10.80
C ILE A 102 -3.64 -4.33 12.21
N GLN A 103 -3.44 -3.02 12.44
CA GLN A 103 -3.75 -2.35 13.71
C GLN A 103 -4.54 -1.06 13.58
#